data_AF-A0A8S3YQW0-F1
#
_entry.id   AF-A0A8S3YQW0-F1
#
_cell.length_a   1.000
_cell.length_b   1.000
_cell.length_c   1.000
_cell.angle_alpha   90.00
_cell.angle_beta   90.00
_cell.angle_gamma   90.00
#
_symmetry.space_group_name_H-M   'P 1'
#
loop_
_entity.id
_entity.type
_entity.pdbx_description
1 polymer ?
#
loop_
_entity_poly.entity_id
_entity_poly.type
_entity_poly.pdbx_seq_one_letter_code
_entity_poly.pdbx_strand_id
1 'polypeptide(L)' 'MSEGRKSQIVLLDERRLDIIIQPKLYSSELLDLVASHFKLKEKQYFGLGFFDDT' A
#
# COMPACT_ATOMS: atom_id res chain seq x y z
N MET A 1 -9.52 20.05 -6.52
CA MET A 1 -8.24 19.54 -7.04
C MET A 1 -7.60 18.70 -5.95
N SER A 2 -8.11 17.50 -5.72
CA SER A 2 -7.54 16.59 -4.71
C SER A 2 -6.57 15.67 -5.43
N GLU A 3 -5.41 16.21 -5.81
CA GLU A 3 -4.35 15.37 -6.36
C GLU A 3 -3.92 14.39 -5.26
N GLY A 4 -4.28 13.12 -5.42
CA GLY A 4 -3.85 12.07 -4.51
C GLY A 4 -2.33 12.00 -4.48
N ARG A 5 -1.75 11.61 -3.34
CA ARG A 5 -0.30 11.40 -3.24
C ARG A 5 0.06 10.13 -4.00
N LYS A 6 0.98 10.23 -4.95
CA LYS A 6 1.60 9.04 -5.54
C LYS A 6 2.47 8.38 -4.48
N SER A 7 2.18 7.13 -4.18
CA SER A 7 2.94 6.29 -3.26
C SER A 7 3.33 5.02 -3.99
N GLN A 8 4.53 4.52 -3.71
CA GLN A 8 5.03 3.30 -4.31
C GLN A 8 5.13 2.23 -3.22
N ILE A 9 4.46 1.11 -3.41
CA ILE A 9 4.46 0.00 -2.46
C ILE A 9 5.36 -1.09 -3.03
N VAL A 10 6.36 -1.49 -2.24
CA VAL A 10 7.24 -2.60 -2.59
C VAL A 10 6.63 -3.89 -2.08
N LEU A 11 6.44 -4.85 -2.96
CA LEU A 11 5.87 -6.16 -2.65
C LEU A 11 7.00 -7.15 -2.32
N LEU A 12 6.63 -8.27 -1.70
CA LEU A 12 7.57 -9.34 -1.36
C LEU A 12 8.23 -9.98 -2.58
N ASP A 13 7.62 -9.88 -3.76
CA ASP A 13 8.14 -10.37 -5.05
C ASP A 13 9.03 -9.31 -5.75
N GLU A 14 9.53 -8.32 -5.01
CA GLU A 14 10.30 -7.15 -5.50
C GLU A 14 9.57 -6.24 -6.50
N ARG A 15 8.32 -6.58 -6.84
CA ARG A 15 7.46 -5.76 -7.67
C ARG A 15 7.10 -4.45 -6.97
N ARG A 16 7.11 -3.37 -7.73
CA ARG A 16 6.73 -2.03 -7.27
C ARG A 16 5.33 -1.73 -7.79
N LEU A 17 4.44 -1.36 -6.87
CA LEU A 17 3.08 -0.96 -7.19
C LEU A 17 2.94 0.55 -6.98
N ASP A 18 2.75 1.28 -8.06
CA ASP A 18 2.40 2.70 -8.01
C ASP A 18 0.90 2.86 -7.71
N ILE A 19 0.59 3.51 -6.60
CA ILE A 19 -0.77 3.79 -6.17
C ILE A 19 -0.95 5.28 -5.90
N ILE A 20 -2.11 5.81 -6.27
CA ILE A 20 -2.52 7.16 -5.92
C ILE A 20 -3.39 7.08 -4.68
N ILE A 21 -2.86 7.52 -3.53
CA ILE A 21 -3.58 7.50 -2.26
C ILE A 21 -4.26 8.85 -2.03
N GLN A 22 -5.48 8.84 -1.50
CA GLN A 22 -6.13 10.08 -1.11
C GLN A 22 -5.50 10.64 0.17
N PRO A 23 -5.33 11.97 0.28
CA PRO A 23 -4.96 12.58 1.55
C PRO A 23 -6.09 12.29 2.56
N LYS A 24 -5.76 11.57 3.65
CA LYS A 24 -6.64 10.95 4.69
C LYS A 24 -6.88 9.43 4.55
N LEU A 25 -6.23 8.74 3.64
CA LEU A 25 -6.26 7.27 3.63
C LEU A 25 -5.50 6.72 4.85
N TYR A 26 -6.13 5.81 5.59
CA TYR A 26 -5.47 5.11 6.70
C TYR A 26 -4.60 3.96 6.17
N SER A 27 -3.51 3.64 6.90
CA SER A 27 -2.63 2.52 6.54
C SER A 27 -3.37 1.19 6.49
N SER A 28 -4.40 1.00 7.33
CA SER A 28 -5.28 -0.18 7.26
C SER A 28 -6.01 -0.29 5.93
N GLU A 29 -6.51 0.82 5.38
CA GLU A 29 -7.18 0.83 4.08
C GLU A 29 -6.20 0.63 2.93
N LEU A 30 -4.99 1.19 3.03
CA LEU A 30 -3.92 0.94 2.06
C LEU A 30 -3.60 -0.57 2.00
N LEU A 31 -3.47 -1.20 3.16
CA LEU A 31 -3.19 -2.64 3.26
C LEU A 31 -4.34 -3.46 2.66
N ASP A 32 -5.59 -3.11 2.96
CA ASP A 32 -6.75 -3.82 2.42
C ASP A 32 -6.83 -3.66 0.89
N LEU A 33 -6.50 -2.48 0.36
CA LEU A 33 -6.50 -2.22 -1.08
C LEU A 33 -5.43 -3.04 -1.81
N VAL A 34 -4.21 -3.09 -1.28
CA VAL A 34 -3.15 -3.96 -1.83
C VAL A 34 -3.51 -5.43 -1.66
N ALA A 35 -4.00 -5.84 -0.48
CA ALA A 35 -4.38 -7.22 -0.23
C ALA A 35 -5.50 -7.69 -1.18
N SER A 36 -6.49 -6.82 -1.44
CA SER A 36 -7.57 -7.07 -2.39
C SER A 36 -7.05 -7.18 -3.83
N HIS A 37 -6.15 -6.28 -4.24
CA HIS A 37 -5.53 -6.29 -5.57
C HIS A 37 -4.77 -7.59 -5.86
N PHE A 38 -4.05 -8.11 -4.85
CA PHE A 38 -3.27 -9.35 -4.96
C PHE A 38 -4.05 -10.61 -4.57
N LYS A 39 -5.35 -10.49 -4.23
CA LYS A 39 -6.19 -11.59 -3.70
C LYS A 39 -5.51 -12.34 -2.55
N LEU A 40 -4.86 -11.58 -1.67
CA LEU A 40 -4.16 -12.09 -0.50
C LEU A 40 -5.19 -12.70 0.47
N LYS A 41 -5.27 -14.02 0.49
CA LYS A 41 -6.18 -14.77 1.40
C LYS A 41 -5.83 -14.57 2.87
N GLU A 42 -4.57 -14.28 3.16
CA GLU A 42 -3.99 -14.32 4.50
C GLU A 42 -3.58 -12.93 5.01
N LYS A 43 -4.36 -11.89 4.71
CA LYS A 43 -4.04 -10.47 5.04
C LYS A 43 -3.63 -10.21 6.49
N GLN A 44 -4.04 -11.05 7.44
CA GLN A 44 -3.66 -10.97 8.85
C GLN A 44 -2.16 -11.24 9.12
N TYR A 45 -1.47 -11.92 8.19
CA TYR A 45 -0.04 -12.20 8.27
C TYR A 45 0.80 -11.13 7.58
N PHE A 46 0.17 -10.16 6.93
CA PHE A 46 0.85 -9.11 6.18
C PHE A 46 0.66 -7.79 6.90
N GLY A 47 1.71 -6.97 6.85
CA GLY A 47 1.71 -5.61 7.37
C GLY A 47 2.31 -4.66 6.35
N LEU A 48 2.14 -3.37 6.59
CA LEU A 48 2.85 -2.34 5.84
C LEU A 48 4.08 -1.94 6.64
N GLY A 49 5.25 -2.10 6.04
CA GLY A 49 6.47 -1.46 6.50
C GLY A 49 6.73 -0.20 5.68
N PHE A 50 7.12 0.89 6.34
CA PHE A 50 7.74 2.01 5.67
C PHE A 50 9.24 1.96 5.96
N PHE A 51 10.05 2.24 4.94
CA PHE A 51 11.46 2.53 5.13
C PHE A 51 11.58 4.04 5.15
N ASP A 52 11.97 4.58 6.30
CA ASP A 52 12.37 5.98 6.41
C ASP A 52 13.87 6.03 6.07
N ASP A 53 14.18 6.30 4.81
CA ASP A 53 15.52 6.77 4.42
C ASP A 53 15.60 8.21 4.93
N THR A 54 16.28 8.41 6.05
CA THR A 54 16.44 9.73 6.68
C THR A 54 17.18 10.71 5.78
#